data_AF-A0A955LVB0-F1
#
_entry.id   AF-A0A955LVB0-F1
#
_cell.length_a   1.000
_cell.length_b   1.000
_cell.length_c   1.000
_cell.angle_alpha   90.00
_cell.angle_beta   90.00
_cell.angle_gamma   90.00
#
_symmetry.space_group_name_H-M   'P 1'
#
loop_
_entity.id
_entity.type
_entity.pdbx_description
1 polymer ?
#
loop_
_entity_poly.entity_id
_entity_poly.type
_entity_poly.pdbx_seq_one_letter_code
_entity_poly.pdbx_strand_id
1 'polypeptide(L)'
;MKTVILFVGMQLEKISNKGFTLIELLVVMVVTFASLTATWISIRYALDKGNVAEAIAYAKLIADSSDLYLTDMDFYPPDVNRGCDPGFVQKDPTKEPGGWDCETKAYVPAYHPSDWQNIVDERWLGPYLKVWNTQTPWGGKYDYNFWPDGAVRNGECLAPGVYIGVQGDYDGNNEIPAHAEERMIELGVDEDLKINGEAQLFIQTYESANPVCDAGVPTNEEAGAEAIPEPEEEVEEFTCPENRLLVCHKAGTPNETNKCVTSSSYNAHINHGDTAGACGS
;
A
#
# COMPACT_ATOMS: atom_id res chain seq x y z
N MET A 1 20.03 17.69 32.38
CA MET A 1 20.72 16.52 31.81
C MET A 1 22.20 16.85 31.70
N LYS A 2 23.08 16.03 32.29
CA LYS A 2 24.53 16.24 32.25
C LYS A 2 25.10 15.56 30.99
N THR A 3 25.57 16.37 30.05
CA THR A 3 26.31 15.90 28.87
C THR A 3 27.66 15.37 29.32
N VAL A 4 27.85 14.04 29.25
CA VAL A 4 29.14 13.39 29.46
C VAL A 4 29.89 13.45 28.13
N ILE A 5 30.83 14.39 28.02
CA ILE A 5 31.75 14.49 26.89
C ILE A 5 32.87 13.48 27.14
N LEU A 6 32.84 12.34 26.43
CA LEU A 6 33.93 11.37 26.38
C LEU A 6 35.09 11.99 25.59
N PHE A 7 36.01 12.63 26.28
CA PHE A 7 37.34 12.96 25.75
C PHE A 7 38.10 11.64 25.57
N VAL A 8 38.13 11.11 24.35
CA VAL A 8 39.14 10.12 23.95
C VAL A 8 40.47 10.86 23.94
N GLY A 9 41.25 10.69 25.01
CA GLY A 9 42.60 11.21 25.12
C GLY A 9 43.51 10.57 24.08
N MET A 10 43.55 11.15 22.89
CA MET A 10 44.49 10.79 21.84
C MET A 10 45.86 11.37 22.25
N GLN A 11 46.67 10.55 22.93
CA GLN A 11 48.04 10.94 23.24
C GLN A 11 48.81 11.12 21.93
N LEU A 12 49.22 12.37 21.67
CA LEU A 12 50.15 12.72 20.60
C LEU A 12 51.55 12.21 20.98
N GLU A 13 51.80 10.93 20.76
CA GLU A 13 53.15 10.40 20.76
C GLU A 13 53.95 10.98 19.60
N LYS A 14 55.23 11.25 19.88
CA LYS A 14 56.25 11.76 18.95
C LYS A 14 56.19 10.98 17.63
N ILE A 15 55.84 11.67 16.54
CA ILE A 15 55.89 11.10 15.18
C ILE A 15 57.36 10.83 14.85
N SER A 16 57.75 9.56 14.95
CA SER A 16 59.06 9.07 14.51
C SER A 16 59.12 9.16 12.98
N ASN A 17 60.12 9.87 12.43
CA ASN A 17 60.37 10.03 10.98
C ASN A 17 60.80 8.73 10.26
N LYS A 18 60.22 7.59 10.61
CA LYS A 18 60.36 6.37 9.83
C LYS A 18 59.39 6.50 8.66
N GLY A 19 59.91 6.75 7.46
CA GLY A 19 59.11 6.81 6.25
C GLY A 19 58.35 5.51 6.04
N PHE A 20 57.07 5.60 5.68
CA PHE A 20 56.27 4.45 5.30
C PHE A 20 56.89 3.76 4.09
N THR A 21 56.98 2.44 4.16
CA THR A 21 57.42 1.65 3.02
C THR A 21 56.31 1.58 1.96
N LEU A 22 56.69 1.44 0.69
CA LEU A 22 55.71 1.34 -0.41
C LEU A 22 54.78 0.13 -0.24
N ILE A 23 55.26 -0.94 0.38
CA ILE A 23 54.46 -2.13 0.66
C ILE A 23 53.38 -1.87 1.73
N GLU A 24 53.69 -1.12 2.79
CA GLU A 24 52.70 -0.76 3.81
C GLU A 24 51.57 0.10 3.23
N LEU A 25 51.91 1.06 2.40
CA LEU A 25 50.92 1.93 1.75
C LEU A 25 50.01 1.13 0.80
N LEU A 26 50.57 0.19 0.05
CA LEU A 26 49.79 -0.69 -0.83
C LEU A 26 48.83 -1.59 -0.03
N VAL A 27 49.29 -2.18 1.07
CA VAL A 27 48.44 -3.03 1.92
C VAL A 27 47.29 -2.23 2.53
N VAL A 28 47.55 -1.03 3.03
CA VAL A 28 46.50 -0.16 3.58
C VAL A 28 45.46 0.21 2.53
N MET A 29 45.88 0.55 1.31
CA MET A 29 44.95 0.83 0.21
C MET A 29 44.06 -0.38 -0.08
N VAL A 30 44.63 -1.58 -0.20
CA VAL A 30 43.83 -2.80 -0.47
C VAL A 30 42.82 -3.07 0.65
N VAL A 31 43.25 -2.99 1.92
CA VAL A 31 42.39 -3.24 3.08
C VAL A 31 41.28 -2.19 3.18
N THR A 32 41.60 -0.92 2.95
CA THR A 32 40.59 0.16 3.00
C THR A 32 39.56 0.03 1.88
N PHE A 33 39.98 -0.26 0.64
CA PHE A 33 39.03 -0.49 -0.47
C PHE A 33 38.12 -1.68 -0.20
N ALA A 34 38.67 -2.82 0.24
CA ALA A 34 37.86 -4.00 0.57
C ALA A 34 36.86 -3.73 1.71
N SER A 35 37.24 -2.92 2.70
CA SER A 35 36.36 -2.56 3.81
C SER A 35 35.25 -1.61 3.38
N LEU A 36 35.56 -0.63 2.51
CA LEU A 36 34.57 0.31 1.98
C LEU A 36 33.53 -0.38 1.09
N THR A 37 33.94 -1.35 0.26
CA THR A 37 32.98 -2.09 -0.58
C THR A 37 32.05 -2.97 0.25
N ALA A 38 32.56 -3.65 1.28
CA ALA A 38 31.73 -4.48 2.18
C ALA A 38 30.70 -3.64 2.94
N THR A 39 31.11 -2.50 3.50
CA THR A 39 30.21 -1.59 4.22
C THR A 39 29.13 -1.00 3.31
N TRP A 40 29.46 -0.73 2.04
CA TRP A 40 28.50 -0.21 1.07
C TRP A 40 27.36 -1.20 0.76
N ILE A 41 27.64 -2.50 0.67
CA ILE A 41 26.62 -3.54 0.46
C ILE A 41 25.62 -3.54 1.61
N SER A 42 26.09 -3.49 2.86
CA SER A 42 25.22 -3.46 4.04
C SER A 42 24.35 -2.21 4.10
N ILE A 43 24.88 -1.05 3.71
CA ILE A 43 24.11 0.21 3.66
C ILE A 43 22.99 0.12 2.62
N ARG A 44 23.29 -0.36 1.40
CA ARG A 44 22.27 -0.51 0.36
C ARG A 44 21.14 -1.44 0.78
N TYR A 45 21.49 -2.60 1.33
CA TYR A 45 20.50 -3.54 1.84
C TYR A 45 19.59 -2.91 2.92
N ALA A 46 20.17 -2.10 3.82
CA ALA A 46 19.40 -1.38 4.84
C ALA A 46 18.49 -0.30 4.23
N LEU A 47 18.96 0.43 3.21
CA LEU A 47 18.17 1.41 2.48
C LEU A 47 17.01 0.75 1.73
N ASP A 48 17.26 -0.36 1.02
CA ASP A 48 16.22 -1.08 0.29
C ASP A 48 15.13 -1.60 1.22
N LYS A 49 15.52 -2.14 2.39
CA LYS A 49 14.57 -2.52 3.44
C LYS A 49 13.75 -1.33 3.93
N GLY A 50 14.39 -0.17 4.10
CA GLY A 50 13.74 1.08 4.49
C GLY A 50 12.73 1.53 3.45
N ASN A 51 13.11 1.53 2.17
CA ASN A 51 12.27 1.90 1.04
C ASN A 51 11.04 0.99 0.94
N VAL A 52 11.21 -0.33 1.05
CA VAL A 52 10.07 -1.28 1.07
C VAL A 52 9.14 -0.98 2.24
N ALA A 53 9.69 -0.76 3.44
CA ALA A 53 8.87 -0.45 4.61
C ALA A 53 8.11 0.88 4.47
N GLU A 54 8.76 1.91 3.92
CA GLU A 54 8.14 3.20 3.63
C GLU A 54 7.02 3.05 2.59
N ALA A 55 7.27 2.30 1.51
CA ALA A 55 6.30 2.06 0.45
C ALA A 55 5.03 1.40 0.98
N ILE A 56 5.19 0.32 1.76
CA ILE A 56 4.08 -0.41 2.40
C ILE A 56 3.36 0.46 3.42
N ALA A 57 4.08 1.20 4.27
CA ALA A 57 3.46 2.04 5.27
C ALA A 57 2.60 3.15 4.65
N TYR A 58 3.10 3.76 3.57
CA TYR A 58 2.35 4.80 2.88
C TYR A 58 1.16 4.23 2.09
N ALA A 59 1.31 3.08 1.43
CA ALA A 59 0.19 2.42 0.77
C ALA A 59 -0.92 2.02 1.76
N LYS A 60 -0.58 1.56 2.97
CA LYS A 60 -1.56 1.33 4.05
C LYS A 60 -2.26 2.61 4.51
N LEU A 61 -1.54 3.73 4.54
CA LEU A 61 -2.14 5.02 4.86
C LEU A 61 -3.16 5.46 3.78
N ILE A 62 -2.85 5.20 2.50
CA ILE A 62 -3.81 5.43 1.41
C ILE A 62 -5.01 4.50 1.53
N ALA A 63 -4.80 3.22 1.87
CA ALA A 63 -5.86 2.25 2.11
C ALA A 63 -6.82 2.72 3.22
N ASP A 64 -6.30 3.12 4.38
CA ASP A 64 -7.10 3.69 5.48
C ASP A 64 -7.84 4.98 5.02
N SER A 65 -7.22 5.80 4.17
CA SER A 65 -7.85 7.00 3.60
C SER A 65 -9.01 6.66 2.65
N SER A 66 -8.89 5.56 1.90
CA SER A 66 -9.93 5.02 1.04
C SER A 66 -11.15 4.54 1.83
N ASP A 67 -10.92 3.86 2.96
CA ASP A 67 -11.99 3.44 3.85
C ASP A 67 -12.76 4.63 4.46
N LEU A 68 -12.05 5.69 4.85
CA LEU A 68 -12.67 6.93 5.33
C LEU A 68 -13.47 7.61 4.23
N TYR A 69 -12.93 7.71 3.01
CA TYR A 69 -13.65 8.27 1.88
C TYR A 69 -14.93 7.48 1.58
N LEU A 70 -14.85 6.15 1.55
CA LEU A 70 -16.01 5.27 1.35
C LEU A 70 -17.07 5.49 2.44
N THR A 71 -16.64 5.67 3.68
CA THR A 71 -17.54 5.89 4.83
C THR A 71 -18.35 7.18 4.67
N ASP A 72 -17.74 8.24 4.13
CA ASP A 72 -18.41 9.53 3.98
C ASP A 72 -19.24 9.59 2.67
N MET A 73 -18.75 8.97 1.60
CA MET A 73 -19.33 9.10 0.26
C MET A 73 -20.31 8.00 -0.12
N ASP A 74 -20.25 6.83 0.54
CA ASP A 74 -20.92 5.59 0.11
C ASP A 74 -20.41 5.00 -1.22
N PHE A 75 -19.30 5.52 -1.74
CA PHE A 75 -18.58 4.97 -2.90
C PHE A 75 -17.09 5.27 -2.79
N TYR A 76 -16.26 4.47 -3.48
CA TYR A 76 -14.82 4.71 -3.55
C TYR A 76 -14.47 5.92 -4.40
N PRO A 77 -13.33 6.60 -4.14
CA PRO A 77 -12.80 7.63 -5.02
C PRO A 77 -12.71 7.16 -6.49
N PRO A 78 -12.81 8.07 -7.47
CA PRO A 78 -12.58 7.73 -8.85
C PRO A 78 -11.13 7.26 -9.07
N ASP A 79 -10.94 6.41 -10.06
CA ASP A 79 -9.62 6.01 -10.51
C ASP A 79 -8.97 7.21 -11.22
N VAL A 80 -7.75 7.55 -10.82
CA VAL A 80 -6.98 8.65 -11.37
C VAL A 80 -5.62 8.13 -11.78
N ASN A 81 -4.99 8.87 -12.68
CA ASN A 81 -3.63 8.61 -13.10
C ASN A 81 -2.63 8.46 -11.95
N ARG A 82 -1.63 7.59 -12.14
CA ARG A 82 -0.49 7.46 -11.24
C ARG A 82 0.12 8.82 -10.90
N GLY A 83 0.35 9.03 -9.62
CA GLY A 83 0.87 10.26 -9.04
C GLY A 83 -0.19 11.30 -8.75
N CYS A 84 -1.46 11.09 -9.09
CA CYS A 84 -2.56 12.02 -8.80
C CYS A 84 -3.33 11.66 -7.53
N ASP A 85 -3.75 12.67 -6.77
CA ASP A 85 -4.63 12.50 -5.61
C ASP A 85 -6.07 12.17 -6.06
N PRO A 86 -6.61 10.97 -5.74
CA PRO A 86 -7.97 10.60 -6.14
C PRO A 86 -9.07 11.28 -5.30
N GLY A 87 -8.71 12.11 -4.31
CA GLY A 87 -9.68 12.82 -3.47
C GLY A 87 -9.38 12.79 -1.97
N PHE A 88 -8.18 12.34 -1.58
CA PHE A 88 -7.80 12.09 -0.19
C PHE A 88 -7.29 13.34 0.52
N VAL A 89 -6.53 14.20 -0.16
CA VAL A 89 -6.04 15.46 0.42
C VAL A 89 -7.00 16.59 0.12
N GLN A 90 -7.62 16.53 -1.06
CA GLN A 90 -8.56 17.53 -1.50
C GLN A 90 -9.74 16.91 -2.21
N LYS A 91 -10.82 17.67 -2.21
CA LYS A 91 -12.12 17.24 -2.68
C LYS A 91 -12.21 17.00 -4.19
N ASP A 92 -11.54 17.84 -4.98
CA ASP A 92 -11.57 17.76 -6.44
C ASP A 92 -10.36 16.96 -6.94
N PRO A 93 -10.55 15.72 -7.42
CA PRO A 93 -9.45 14.85 -7.86
C PRO A 93 -8.80 15.32 -9.17
N THR A 94 -9.41 16.30 -9.86
CA THR A 94 -8.88 16.81 -11.14
C THR A 94 -7.87 17.93 -10.98
N LYS A 95 -7.66 18.42 -9.76
CA LYS A 95 -6.76 19.54 -9.47
C LYS A 95 -5.61 19.05 -8.62
N GLU A 96 -4.37 19.07 -9.08
CA GLU A 96 -3.24 18.82 -8.16
C GLU A 96 -2.87 20.09 -7.38
N PRO A 97 -2.51 19.98 -6.10
CA PRO A 97 -1.77 21.01 -5.39
C PRO A 97 -0.32 21.07 -5.92
N GLY A 98 -0.14 21.62 -7.12
CA GLY A 98 1.17 21.70 -7.76
C GLY A 98 1.20 22.05 -9.25
N GLY A 99 0.03 22.07 -9.92
CA GLY A 99 -0.07 22.46 -11.33
C GLY A 99 0.42 21.40 -12.33
N TRP A 100 0.64 20.16 -11.89
CA TRP A 100 0.74 19.03 -12.79
C TRP A 100 -0.67 18.65 -13.25
N ASP A 101 -0.76 18.37 -14.55
CA ASP A 101 -2.03 18.19 -15.20
C ASP A 101 -2.55 16.76 -14.99
N CYS A 102 -3.29 16.55 -13.89
CA CYS A 102 -4.15 15.38 -13.71
C CYS A 102 -5.46 15.47 -14.52
N GLU A 103 -5.60 16.46 -15.42
CA GLU A 103 -6.81 16.70 -16.23
C GLU A 103 -7.04 15.62 -17.30
N THR A 104 -6.17 14.62 -17.46
CA THR A 104 -6.55 13.40 -18.21
C THR A 104 -7.53 12.58 -17.38
N LYS A 105 -8.78 13.08 -17.36
CA LYS A 105 -10.04 12.54 -16.87
C LYS A 105 -9.89 11.40 -15.87
N ALA A 106 -10.07 11.71 -14.59
CA ALA A 106 -10.50 10.75 -13.58
C ALA A 106 -11.53 9.79 -14.21
N TYR A 107 -11.19 8.50 -14.25
CA TYR A 107 -12.11 7.49 -14.71
C TYR A 107 -13.14 7.32 -13.62
N VAL A 108 -14.27 7.97 -13.80
CA VAL A 108 -15.47 7.80 -12.98
C VAL A 108 -16.14 6.53 -13.48
N PRO A 109 -16.07 5.43 -12.73
CA PRO A 109 -16.64 4.20 -13.22
C PRO A 109 -18.17 4.23 -13.07
N ALA A 110 -18.87 3.37 -13.82
CA ALA A 110 -20.33 3.42 -13.96
C ALA A 110 -21.13 3.22 -12.66
N TYR A 111 -20.52 2.72 -11.58
CA TYR A 111 -21.17 2.54 -10.28
C TYR A 111 -21.22 3.84 -9.45
N HIS A 112 -20.47 4.88 -9.82
CA HIS A 112 -20.64 6.17 -9.16
C HIS A 112 -22.06 6.70 -9.40
N PRO A 113 -22.72 7.27 -8.37
CA PRO A 113 -23.97 7.99 -8.57
C PRO A 113 -23.82 9.06 -9.66
N SER A 114 -24.87 9.30 -10.44
CA SER A 114 -24.83 10.31 -11.51
C SER A 114 -24.60 11.74 -10.99
N ASP A 115 -24.87 11.96 -9.72
CA ASP A 115 -24.66 13.19 -8.96
C ASP A 115 -23.46 13.10 -7.99
N TRP A 116 -22.52 12.18 -8.20
CA TRP A 116 -21.41 11.95 -7.27
C TRP A 116 -20.62 13.23 -6.93
N GLN A 117 -20.45 14.17 -7.86
CA GLN A 117 -19.78 15.44 -7.55
C GLN A 117 -20.56 16.26 -6.53
N ASN A 118 -21.91 16.26 -6.58
CA ASN A 118 -22.73 16.94 -5.58
C ASN A 118 -22.64 16.23 -4.23
N ILE A 119 -22.58 14.90 -4.23
CA ILE A 119 -22.41 14.10 -3.00
C ILE A 119 -21.06 14.41 -2.36
N VAL A 120 -19.98 14.37 -3.13
CA VAL A 120 -18.65 14.83 -2.69
C VAL A 120 -18.75 16.29 -2.24
N ASP A 121 -19.55 17.10 -2.94
CA ASP A 121 -19.71 18.51 -2.62
C ASP A 121 -20.27 18.78 -1.23
N GLU A 122 -21.23 17.97 -0.83
CA GLU A 122 -21.98 18.12 0.41
C GLU A 122 -21.36 17.34 1.57
N ARG A 123 -20.77 16.17 1.30
CA ARG A 123 -20.39 15.20 2.34
C ARG A 123 -18.90 15.16 2.67
N TRP A 124 -18.01 15.75 1.87
CA TRP A 124 -16.57 15.54 2.05
C TRP A 124 -16.07 16.13 3.38
N LEU A 125 -15.62 15.28 4.30
CA LEU A 125 -15.11 15.67 5.63
C LEU A 125 -13.58 15.63 5.71
N GLY A 126 -12.91 15.43 4.59
CA GLY A 126 -11.45 15.36 4.51
C GLY A 126 -10.74 16.65 4.94
N PRO A 127 -9.39 16.68 4.84
CA PRO A 127 -8.54 15.69 4.21
C PRO A 127 -8.49 14.35 4.97
N TYR A 128 -8.64 13.24 4.24
CA TYR A 128 -8.40 11.88 4.75
C TYR A 128 -6.90 11.57 4.81
N LEU A 129 -6.12 12.23 3.96
CA LEU A 129 -4.67 12.16 3.92
C LEU A 129 -4.06 13.55 4.06
N LYS A 130 -3.06 13.71 4.93
CA LYS A 130 -2.43 15.01 5.17
C LYS A 130 -1.73 15.58 3.93
N VAL A 131 -1.03 14.73 3.18
CA VAL A 131 -0.27 15.07 1.97
C VAL A 131 -0.27 13.86 1.05
N TRP A 132 -0.53 14.08 -0.23
CA TRP A 132 -0.37 13.09 -1.28
C TRP A 132 1.09 13.10 -1.74
N ASN A 133 1.86 12.13 -1.26
CA ASN A 133 3.18 11.87 -1.78
C ASN A 133 3.05 11.28 -3.19
N THR A 134 3.37 12.09 -4.19
CA THR A 134 3.30 11.67 -5.59
C THR A 134 4.37 10.64 -5.95
N GLN A 135 5.44 10.51 -5.15
CA GLN A 135 6.61 9.69 -5.49
C GLN A 135 6.80 8.51 -4.55
N THR A 136 7.14 7.35 -5.13
CA THR A 136 7.60 6.19 -4.37
C THR A 136 9.04 6.41 -3.85
N PRO A 137 9.53 5.60 -2.90
CA PRO A 137 10.92 5.69 -2.42
C PRO A 137 11.99 5.51 -3.51
N TRP A 138 11.62 4.98 -4.67
CA TRP A 138 12.50 4.81 -5.83
C TRP A 138 12.37 5.95 -6.85
N GLY A 139 11.48 6.92 -6.62
CA GLY A 139 11.23 8.05 -7.52
C GLY A 139 10.13 7.79 -8.55
N GLY A 140 9.51 6.61 -8.53
CA GLY A 140 8.34 6.25 -9.34
C GLY A 140 7.07 6.93 -8.83
N LYS A 141 5.89 6.37 -9.12
CA LYS A 141 4.59 6.95 -8.75
C LYS A 141 3.70 5.97 -7.99
N TYR A 142 2.96 6.50 -7.01
CA TYR A 142 1.83 5.76 -6.42
C TYR A 142 0.61 5.87 -7.33
N ASP A 143 -0.15 4.79 -7.45
CA ASP A 143 -1.28 4.70 -8.39
C ASP A 143 -2.48 4.12 -7.66
N TYR A 144 -3.49 4.96 -7.37
CA TYR A 144 -4.75 4.48 -6.80
C TYR A 144 -5.59 3.88 -7.92
N ASN A 145 -5.79 2.57 -7.87
CA ASN A 145 -6.54 1.84 -8.88
C ASN A 145 -7.85 1.35 -8.29
N PHE A 146 -8.95 1.64 -8.99
CA PHE A 146 -10.24 1.07 -8.66
C PHE A 146 -10.74 0.23 -9.84
N TRP A 147 -10.71 -1.08 -9.66
CA TRP A 147 -11.06 -2.05 -10.70
C TRP A 147 -12.30 -2.85 -10.28
N PRO A 148 -13.53 -2.35 -10.57
CA PRO A 148 -14.77 -2.99 -10.14
C PRO A 148 -14.99 -4.37 -10.73
N ASP A 149 -14.33 -4.64 -11.86
CA ASP A 149 -14.44 -5.91 -12.57
C ASP A 149 -13.09 -6.66 -12.55
N GLY A 150 -12.11 -6.16 -11.80
CA GLY A 150 -10.75 -6.66 -11.85
C GLY A 150 -9.99 -6.11 -13.05
N ALA A 151 -8.73 -6.53 -13.20
CA ALA A 151 -7.85 -6.05 -14.25
C ALA A 151 -6.87 -7.12 -14.70
N VAL A 152 -6.37 -7.02 -15.93
CA VAL A 152 -5.22 -7.80 -16.38
C VAL A 152 -4.01 -6.88 -16.42
N ARG A 153 -3.02 -7.14 -15.56
CA ARG A 153 -1.77 -6.38 -15.47
C ARG A 153 -0.59 -7.33 -15.69
N ASN A 154 0.28 -7.00 -16.63
CA ASN A 154 1.45 -7.83 -16.97
C ASN A 154 1.12 -9.32 -17.26
N GLY A 155 -0.06 -9.55 -17.83
CA GLY A 155 -0.56 -10.90 -18.15
C GLY A 155 -1.16 -11.66 -16.96
N GLU A 156 -1.20 -11.05 -15.78
CA GLU A 156 -1.83 -11.61 -14.58
C GLU A 156 -3.21 -11.02 -14.34
N CYS A 157 -4.09 -11.88 -13.85
CA CYS A 157 -5.45 -11.54 -13.51
C CYS A 157 -5.50 -11.04 -12.06
N LEU A 158 -5.93 -9.80 -11.89
CA LEU A 158 -6.20 -9.18 -10.60
C LEU A 158 -7.70 -9.19 -10.35
N ALA A 159 -8.07 -9.64 -9.15
CA ALA A 159 -9.46 -9.72 -8.74
C ALA A 159 -10.13 -8.33 -8.74
N PRO A 160 -11.46 -8.27 -8.78
CA PRO A 160 -12.18 -7.04 -8.56
C PRO A 160 -11.87 -6.42 -7.19
N GLY A 161 -11.51 -5.15 -7.16
CA GLY A 161 -11.16 -4.47 -5.92
C GLY A 161 -10.47 -3.13 -6.07
N VAL A 162 -9.95 -2.68 -4.93
CA VAL A 162 -9.18 -1.45 -4.80
C VAL A 162 -7.73 -1.81 -4.54
N TYR A 163 -6.83 -1.18 -5.30
CA TYR A 163 -5.40 -1.46 -5.27
C TYR A 163 -4.59 -0.18 -5.13
N ILE A 164 -3.48 -0.24 -4.39
CA ILE A 164 -2.42 0.77 -4.45
C ILE A 164 -1.25 0.22 -5.23
N GLY A 165 -1.05 0.75 -6.42
CA GLY A 165 0.12 0.50 -7.22
C GLY A 165 1.33 1.27 -6.70
N VAL A 166 2.45 0.58 -6.52
CA VAL A 166 3.77 1.18 -6.37
C VAL A 166 4.49 0.90 -7.69
N GLN A 167 4.62 1.91 -8.55
CA GLN A 167 4.99 1.72 -9.95
C GLN A 167 6.14 2.63 -10.36
N GLY A 168 6.79 2.30 -11.48
CA GLY A 168 7.66 3.24 -12.18
C GLY A 168 6.90 4.49 -12.66
N ASP A 169 7.64 5.50 -13.12
CA ASP A 169 7.04 6.64 -13.79
C ASP A 169 6.49 6.27 -15.19
N TYR A 170 5.87 7.25 -15.87
CA TYR A 170 5.26 7.04 -17.18
C TYR A 170 6.25 6.67 -18.29
N ASP A 171 7.54 6.97 -18.09
CA ASP A 171 8.60 6.65 -19.03
C ASP A 171 9.20 5.26 -18.76
N GLY A 172 8.66 4.51 -17.78
CA GLY A 172 9.18 3.22 -17.35
C GLY A 172 10.50 3.33 -16.58
N ASN A 173 10.82 4.51 -16.02
CA ASN A 173 11.96 4.65 -15.13
C ASN A 173 11.51 4.52 -13.66
N ASN A 174 12.48 4.40 -12.76
CA ASN A 174 12.24 4.42 -11.32
C ASN A 174 11.29 3.31 -10.83
N GLU A 175 11.27 2.18 -11.54
CA GLU A 175 10.59 0.95 -11.16
C GLU A 175 11.14 0.39 -9.84
N ILE A 176 10.35 -0.47 -9.20
CA ILE A 176 10.82 -1.19 -8.02
C ILE A 176 11.99 -2.09 -8.44
N PRO A 177 13.17 -2.00 -7.78
CA PRO A 177 14.24 -2.95 -8.03
C PRO A 177 13.78 -4.38 -7.73
N ALA A 178 14.14 -5.34 -8.57
CA ALA A 178 13.69 -6.74 -8.46
C ALA A 178 13.83 -7.35 -7.05
N HIS A 179 14.93 -7.06 -6.33
CA HIS A 179 15.14 -7.56 -4.97
C HIS A 179 14.26 -6.91 -3.90
N ALA A 180 13.76 -5.70 -4.16
CA ALA A 180 12.81 -5.01 -3.29
C ALA A 180 11.37 -5.50 -3.55
N GLU A 181 11.04 -5.78 -4.81
CA GLU A 181 9.77 -6.37 -5.22
C GLU A 181 9.64 -7.82 -4.73
N GLU A 182 10.68 -8.64 -4.88
CA GLU A 182 10.74 -9.99 -4.29
C GLU A 182 10.43 -9.97 -2.78
N ARG A 183 10.95 -8.96 -2.07
CA ARG A 183 10.65 -8.77 -0.66
C ARG A 183 9.18 -8.37 -0.41
N MET A 184 8.57 -7.59 -1.30
CA MET A 184 7.16 -7.23 -1.21
C MET A 184 6.27 -8.46 -1.43
N ILE A 185 6.63 -9.34 -2.37
CA ILE A 185 6.01 -10.66 -2.59
C ILE A 185 6.16 -11.54 -1.34
N GLU A 186 7.36 -11.65 -0.77
CA GLU A 186 7.61 -12.41 0.48
C GLU A 186 6.77 -11.92 1.68
N LEU A 187 6.45 -10.62 1.70
CA LEU A 187 5.61 -10.01 2.72
C LEU A 187 4.11 -10.14 2.43
N GLY A 188 3.73 -10.74 1.29
CA GLY A 188 2.35 -10.92 0.86
C GLY A 188 1.64 -9.59 0.60
N VAL A 189 2.37 -8.56 0.18
CA VAL A 189 1.77 -7.26 -0.15
C VAL A 189 1.56 -7.06 -1.65
N ASP A 190 2.14 -7.91 -2.49
CA ASP A 190 2.01 -7.80 -3.93
C ASP A 190 1.07 -8.90 -4.47
N GLU A 191 -0.05 -8.50 -5.07
CA GLU A 191 -1.13 -9.42 -5.43
C GLU A 191 -0.78 -10.29 -6.65
N ASP A 192 0.01 -9.78 -7.61
CA ASP A 192 0.33 -10.54 -8.82
C ASP A 192 1.48 -11.56 -8.63
N LEU A 193 2.20 -11.46 -7.50
CA LEU A 193 3.30 -12.33 -7.11
C LEU A 193 4.43 -12.41 -8.16
N LYS A 194 4.64 -11.35 -8.95
CA LYS A 194 5.64 -11.31 -10.02
C LYS A 194 6.66 -10.20 -9.83
N ILE A 195 7.87 -10.48 -10.31
CA ILE A 195 8.92 -9.47 -10.43
C ILE A 195 8.76 -8.79 -11.80
N ASN A 196 8.05 -7.67 -11.84
CA ASN A 196 7.74 -6.90 -13.04
C ASN A 196 8.03 -5.39 -12.91
N GLY A 197 8.62 -4.94 -11.79
CA GLY A 197 8.96 -3.54 -11.53
C GLY A 197 7.84 -2.72 -10.88
N GLU A 198 6.70 -3.35 -10.53
CA GLU A 198 5.60 -2.76 -9.80
C GLU A 198 5.03 -3.69 -8.74
N ALA A 199 4.40 -3.14 -7.71
CA ALA A 199 3.67 -3.95 -6.73
C ALA A 199 2.23 -3.45 -6.63
N GLN A 200 1.27 -4.37 -6.63
CA GLN A 200 -0.16 -4.08 -6.50
C GLN A 200 -0.63 -4.47 -5.10
N LEU A 201 -0.72 -3.49 -4.21
CA LEU A 201 -1.18 -3.74 -2.84
C LEU A 201 -2.71 -3.78 -2.81
N PHE A 202 -3.25 -4.97 -2.58
CA PHE A 202 -4.68 -5.17 -2.42
C PHE A 202 -5.21 -4.54 -1.14
N ILE A 203 -6.25 -3.71 -1.27
CA ILE A 203 -6.89 -3.03 -0.13
C ILE A 203 -8.17 -3.75 0.26
N GLN A 204 -9.07 -3.93 -0.70
CA GLN A 204 -10.44 -4.36 -0.44
C GLN A 204 -11.04 -5.03 -1.67
N THR A 205 -11.68 -6.17 -1.43
CA THR A 205 -12.46 -6.88 -2.45
C THR A 205 -13.69 -6.07 -2.82
N TYR A 206 -14.01 -6.08 -4.11
CA TYR A 206 -15.27 -5.59 -4.64
C TYR A 206 -16.04 -6.76 -5.26
N GLU A 207 -17.35 -6.84 -5.05
CA GLU A 207 -18.16 -7.88 -5.68
C GLU A 207 -18.55 -7.42 -7.09
N SER A 208 -17.87 -7.96 -8.11
CA SER A 208 -18.20 -7.66 -9.51
C SER A 208 -19.37 -8.50 -9.98
N ALA A 209 -20.30 -7.88 -10.71
CA ALA A 209 -21.34 -8.60 -11.44
C ALA A 209 -20.82 -9.29 -12.72
N ASN A 210 -19.63 -8.92 -13.20
CA ASN A 210 -19.03 -9.42 -14.43
C ASN A 210 -17.50 -9.31 -14.38
N PRO A 211 -16.82 -10.16 -13.61
CA PRO A 211 -15.38 -10.05 -13.44
C PRO A 211 -14.67 -10.26 -14.79
N VAL A 212 -13.80 -9.31 -15.16
CA VAL A 212 -12.90 -9.33 -16.32
C VAL A 212 -12.06 -10.59 -16.32
N CYS A 213 -11.59 -10.92 -15.12
CA CYS A 213 -10.94 -12.17 -14.83
C CYS A 213 -12.04 -13.07 -14.28
N ASP A 214 -12.67 -13.87 -15.14
CA ASP A 214 -13.34 -15.09 -14.71
C ASP A 214 -12.23 -15.97 -14.16
N ALA A 215 -11.81 -15.67 -12.93
CA ALA A 215 -10.99 -16.55 -12.18
C ALA A 215 -11.83 -17.82 -12.21
N GLY A 216 -11.33 -18.82 -12.95
CA GLY A 216 -11.23 -20.11 -12.33
C GLY A 216 -10.52 -19.89 -11.00
N VAL A 217 -11.25 -19.36 -10.01
CA VAL A 217 -11.12 -19.74 -8.63
C VAL A 217 -10.98 -21.24 -8.78
N PRO A 218 -9.83 -21.84 -8.47
CA PRO A 218 -9.85 -23.27 -8.29
C PRO A 218 -10.94 -23.47 -7.25
N THR A 219 -12.12 -23.92 -7.68
CA THR A 219 -13.00 -24.62 -6.77
C THR A 219 -12.08 -25.66 -6.15
N ASN A 220 -12.17 -25.87 -4.85
CA ASN A 220 -11.30 -26.79 -4.13
C ASN A 220 -11.54 -28.27 -4.54
N GLU A 221 -11.84 -28.53 -5.82
CA GLU A 221 -12.39 -29.73 -6.43
C GLU A 221 -11.33 -30.58 -7.15
N GLU A 222 -10.11 -30.07 -7.38
CA GLU A 222 -9.01 -30.86 -7.98
C GLU A 222 -8.00 -31.40 -6.96
N ALA A 223 -8.32 -31.35 -5.65
CA ALA A 223 -7.74 -32.28 -4.68
C ALA A 223 -8.73 -33.42 -4.50
N GLY A 224 -8.43 -34.61 -5.02
CA GLY A 224 -9.28 -35.79 -4.96
C GLY A 224 -9.65 -36.22 -3.54
N ALA A 225 -10.71 -35.64 -3.00
CA ALA A 225 -11.37 -36.03 -1.78
C ALA A 225 -12.59 -36.88 -2.11
N GLU A 226 -12.66 -38.07 -1.51
CA GLU A 226 -13.85 -38.92 -1.52
C GLU A 226 -15.10 -38.12 -1.15
N ALA A 227 -16.22 -38.43 -1.81
CA ALA A 227 -17.51 -37.79 -1.62
C ALA A 227 -17.88 -37.67 -0.13
N ILE A 228 -17.91 -36.42 0.35
CA ILE A 228 -18.42 -36.05 1.68
C ILE A 228 -19.94 -35.87 1.53
N PRO A 229 -20.76 -36.43 2.45
CA PRO A 229 -22.22 -36.27 2.43
C PRO A 229 -22.63 -34.79 2.61
N GLU A 230 -23.75 -34.42 2.01
CA GLU A 230 -24.34 -33.08 2.06
C GLU A 230 -24.39 -32.53 3.50
N PRO A 231 -23.82 -31.35 3.77
CA PRO A 231 -23.84 -30.75 5.10
C PRO A 231 -25.22 -30.14 5.40
N GLU A 232 -25.70 -30.39 6.61
CA GLU A 232 -26.77 -29.61 7.23
C GLU A 232 -26.31 -28.14 7.33
N GLU A 233 -27.18 -27.18 7.00
CA GLU A 233 -26.91 -25.73 7.07
C GLU A 233 -26.53 -25.32 8.51
N GLU A 234 -25.24 -25.33 8.83
CA GLU A 234 -24.70 -24.58 9.95
C GLU A 234 -24.55 -23.11 9.51
N VAL A 235 -25.21 -22.20 10.24
CA VAL A 235 -25.11 -20.76 10.02
C VAL A 235 -23.68 -20.35 10.41
N GLU A 236 -22.79 -20.22 9.42
CA GLU A 236 -21.42 -19.78 9.66
C GLU A 236 -21.43 -18.36 10.23
N GLU A 237 -20.91 -18.22 11.45
CA GLU A 237 -20.74 -16.93 12.13
C GLU A 237 -19.75 -16.07 11.31
N PHE A 238 -20.17 -14.88 10.90
CA PHE A 238 -19.31 -13.97 10.14
C PHE A 238 -18.10 -13.56 10.99
N THR A 239 -16.91 -14.02 10.62
CA THR A 239 -15.67 -13.72 11.33
C THR A 239 -14.73 -12.89 10.45
N CYS A 240 -14.09 -11.89 11.05
CA CYS A 240 -13.12 -11.07 10.35
C CYS A 240 -11.74 -11.75 10.28
N PRO A 241 -10.97 -11.52 9.20
CA PRO A 241 -9.58 -11.94 9.12
C PRO A 241 -8.73 -11.39 10.28
N GLU A 242 -7.60 -12.04 10.56
CA GLU A 242 -6.67 -11.61 11.61
C GLU A 242 -6.28 -10.12 11.43
N ASN A 243 -6.32 -9.35 12.53
CA ASN A 243 -6.04 -7.91 12.61
C ASN A 243 -7.13 -6.97 12.06
N ARG A 244 -8.31 -7.46 11.70
CA ARG A 244 -9.50 -6.63 11.45
C ARG A 244 -10.50 -6.76 12.59
N LEU A 245 -11.22 -5.68 12.85
CA LEU A 245 -12.27 -5.60 13.85
C LEU A 245 -13.61 -5.64 13.14
N LEU A 246 -14.55 -6.42 13.68
CA LEU A 246 -15.91 -6.47 13.18
C LEU A 246 -16.71 -5.27 13.70
N VAL A 247 -17.36 -4.55 12.79
CA VAL A 247 -18.33 -3.51 13.11
C VAL A 247 -19.63 -3.75 12.34
N CYS A 248 -20.74 -3.31 12.94
CA CYS A 248 -22.01 -3.23 12.26
C CYS A 248 -22.16 -1.83 11.68
N HIS A 249 -22.11 -1.76 10.36
CA HIS A 249 -22.21 -0.52 9.62
C HIS A 249 -23.68 -0.09 9.48
N LYS A 250 -23.97 1.19 9.76
CA LYS A 250 -25.33 1.76 9.67
C LYS A 250 -26.39 0.97 10.45
N ALA A 251 -26.06 0.59 11.68
CA ALA A 251 -26.93 -0.17 12.57
C ALA A 251 -28.34 0.48 12.71
N GLY A 252 -29.38 -0.33 12.60
CA GLY A 252 -30.79 0.09 12.70
C GLY A 252 -31.35 0.72 11.41
N THR A 253 -30.61 0.69 10.30
CA THR A 253 -31.10 1.17 8.99
C THR A 253 -31.38 0.02 8.03
N PRO A 254 -32.13 0.23 6.94
CA PRO A 254 -32.31 -0.79 5.89
C PRO A 254 -31.01 -1.22 5.21
N ASN A 255 -29.91 -0.47 5.40
CA ASN A 255 -28.59 -0.73 4.81
C ASN A 255 -27.60 -1.26 5.86
N GLU A 256 -28.11 -1.84 6.95
CA GLU A 256 -27.30 -2.47 7.99
C GLU A 256 -26.46 -3.62 7.40
N THR A 257 -25.14 -3.63 7.64
CA THR A 257 -24.25 -4.67 7.13
C THR A 257 -23.02 -4.90 8.02
N ASN A 258 -22.54 -6.15 8.08
CA ASN A 258 -21.30 -6.50 8.75
C ASN A 258 -20.10 -6.03 7.94
N LYS A 259 -19.18 -5.30 8.56
CA LYS A 259 -17.96 -4.83 7.91
C LYS A 259 -16.74 -5.12 8.77
N CYS A 260 -15.69 -5.63 8.14
CA CYS A 260 -14.38 -5.74 8.78
C CYS A 260 -13.60 -4.45 8.55
N VAL A 261 -13.09 -3.84 9.61
CA VAL A 261 -12.36 -2.57 9.56
C VAL A 261 -10.99 -2.72 10.19
N THR A 262 -10.02 -1.89 9.82
CA THR A 262 -8.70 -1.91 10.43
C THR A 262 -8.76 -1.39 11.87
N SER A 263 -7.79 -1.79 12.71
CA SER A 263 -7.71 -1.26 14.08
C SER A 263 -7.51 0.27 14.10
N SER A 264 -6.91 0.84 13.07
CA SER A 264 -6.74 2.29 12.90
C SER A 264 -8.06 3.01 12.58
N SER A 265 -8.92 2.43 11.74
CA SER A 265 -10.20 3.06 11.35
C SER A 265 -11.35 2.81 12.31
N TYR A 266 -11.23 1.83 13.21
CA TYR A 266 -12.30 1.46 14.15
C TYR A 266 -12.93 2.63 14.90
N ASN A 267 -12.13 3.51 15.49
CA ASN A 267 -12.67 4.68 16.22
C ASN A 267 -13.43 5.65 15.31
N ALA A 268 -13.03 5.77 14.04
CA ALA A 268 -13.76 6.59 13.08
C ALA A 268 -15.14 6.00 12.80
N HIS A 269 -15.24 4.69 12.60
CA HIS A 269 -16.49 3.96 12.42
C HIS A 269 -17.45 4.17 13.62
N ILE A 270 -16.97 3.96 14.84
CA ILE A 270 -17.78 4.17 16.05
C ILE A 270 -18.25 5.63 16.18
N ASN A 271 -17.39 6.60 15.86
CA ASN A 271 -17.75 8.02 15.91
C ASN A 271 -18.76 8.43 14.83
N HIS A 272 -18.89 7.63 13.76
CA HIS A 272 -19.82 7.89 12.65
C HIS A 272 -21.12 7.08 12.73
N GLY A 273 -21.36 6.41 13.87
CA GLY A 273 -22.63 5.73 14.16
C GLY A 273 -22.63 4.23 13.92
N ASP A 274 -21.50 3.64 13.55
CA ASP A 274 -21.37 2.18 13.51
C ASP A 274 -21.26 1.62 14.93
N THR A 275 -21.67 0.37 15.12
CA THR A 275 -21.58 -0.32 16.41
C THR A 275 -20.51 -1.41 16.38
N ALA A 276 -19.90 -1.66 17.54
CA ALA A 276 -18.92 -2.73 17.68
C ALA A 276 -19.60 -4.10 17.57
N GLY A 277 -19.00 -5.02 16.79
CA GLY A 277 -19.51 -6.39 16.64
C GLY A 277 -20.43 -6.57 15.44
N ALA A 278 -21.08 -7.73 15.37
CA ALA A 278 -21.97 -8.08 14.28
C ALA A 278 -23.29 -7.29 14.34
N CYS A 279 -23.89 -7.08 13.17
CA CYS A 279 -25.24 -6.58 13.02
C CYS A 279 -26.28 -7.52 13.62
N GLY A 280 -27.35 -6.95 14.16
CA GLY A 280 -28.40 -7.68 14.86
C GLY A 280 -28.00 -8.37 16.19
N SER A 281 -26.84 -8.02 16.78
CA SER A 281 -26.40 -8.53 18.09
C SER A 281 -26.95 -7.77 19.30
#